data_AF-A0A8T4XKN1-F1
#
_entry.id   AF-A0A8T4XKN1-F1
#
_cell.length_a   1.000
_cell.length_b   1.000
_cell.length_c   1.000
_cell.angle_alpha   90.00
_cell.angle_beta   90.00
_cell.angle_gamma   90.00
#
_symmetry.space_group_name_H-M   'P 1'
#
loop_
_entity.id
_entity.type
_entity.pdbx_description
1 polymer ?
#
loop_
_entity_poly.entity_id
_entity_poly.type
_entity_poly.pdbx_seq_one_letter_code
_entity_poly.pdbx_strand_id
1 'polypeptide(L)' 'MTSENDFGVKRPCPCAQEAIDVLKTAQPIKDGMLKEVQCKGCGKIFLTNFETEYCYDCRKNMKG' A
#
# COMPACT_ATOMS: atom_id res chain seq x y z
N MET A 1 -22.05 31.78 13.16
CA MET A 1 -22.13 30.49 13.87
C MET A 1 -21.71 29.43 12.87
N THR A 2 -20.41 29.12 12.79
CA THR A 2 -19.90 28.08 11.90
C THR A 2 -20.09 26.75 12.59
N SER A 3 -21.09 25.99 12.15
CA SER A 3 -21.32 24.61 12.60
C SER A 3 -20.09 23.78 12.25
N GLU A 4 -19.35 23.38 13.29
CA GLU A 4 -18.21 22.49 13.20
C GLU A 4 -18.73 21.10 12.81
N ASN A 5 -18.33 20.61 11.62
CA ASN A 5 -18.60 19.25 11.20
C ASN A 5 -17.71 18.29 12.01
N ASP A 6 -18.19 17.89 13.18
CA ASP A 6 -17.65 16.80 14.00
C ASP A 6 -17.97 15.44 13.35
N PHE A 7 -17.29 15.13 12.25
CA PHE A 7 -17.21 13.73 11.80
C PHE A 7 -16.21 13.00 12.70
N GLY A 8 -16.71 12.50 13.83
CA GLY A 8 -15.95 11.79 14.85
C GLY A 8 -14.92 10.84 14.26
N VAL A 9 -13.66 11.08 14.62
CA VAL A 9 -12.51 10.26 14.22
C VAL A 9 -12.75 8.83 14.69
N LYS A 10 -13.14 7.93 13.76
CA LYS A 10 -13.24 6.49 14.05
C LYS A 10 -11.83 5.99 14.36
N ARG A 11 -11.52 5.88 15.65
CA ARG A 11 -10.30 5.23 16.13
C ARG A 11 -10.27 3.83 15.54
N PRO A 12 -9.21 3.45 14.80
CA PRO A 12 -9.15 2.14 14.22
C PRO A 12 -9.14 1.07 15.31
N CYS A 13 -9.73 -0.08 15.00
CA CYS A 13 -9.71 -1.22 15.92
C CYS A 13 -8.25 -1.62 16.18
N PRO A 14 -7.87 -1.99 17.41
CA PRO A 14 -6.50 -2.41 17.72
C PRO A 14 -6.00 -3.55 16.82
N CYS A 15 -6.90 -4.47 16.46
CA CYS A 15 -6.60 -5.57 15.53
C CYS A 15 -6.31 -5.12 14.09
N ALA A 16 -6.70 -3.91 13.71
CA ALA A 16 -6.47 -3.34 12.39
C ALA A 16 -5.28 -2.36 12.37
N GLN A 17 -4.67 -2.07 13.53
CA GLN A 17 -3.62 -1.07 13.65
C GLN A 17 -2.41 -1.40 12.78
N GLU A 18 -1.94 -2.66 12.81
CA GLU A 18 -0.83 -3.12 11.97
C GLU A 18 -1.11 -2.96 10.48
N ALA A 19 -2.32 -3.30 10.03
CA ALA A 19 -2.72 -3.13 8.64
C ALA A 19 -2.72 -1.65 8.22
N ILE A 20 -3.15 -0.76 9.12
CA ILE A 20 -3.18 0.68 8.88
C ILE A 20 -1.78 1.27 8.80
N ASP A 21 -0.86 0.85 9.66
CA ASP A 21 0.52 1.36 9.63
C ASP A 21 1.25 0.93 8.35
N VAL A 22 0.97 -0.28 7.85
CA VAL A 22 1.44 -0.72 6.52
C VAL A 22 0.87 0.17 5.41
N LEU A 23 -0.42 0.53 5.47
CA LEU A 23 -1.03 1.39 4.46
C LEU A 23 -0.49 2.83 4.50
N LYS A 24 -0.22 3.37 5.69
CA LYS A 24 0.35 4.72 5.85
C LYS A 24 1.79 4.83 5.33
N THR A 25 2.55 3.76 5.42
CA THR A 25 3.95 3.72 4.96
C THR A 25 4.08 3.36 3.47
N ALA A 26 3.01 2.90 2.85
CA ALA A 26 2.98 2.66 1.42
C ALA A 26 3.00 4.01 0.66
N GLN A 27 4.01 4.22 -0.18
CA GLN A 27 4.06 5.37 -1.10
C GLN A 27 3.45 4.95 -2.45
N PRO A 28 2.18 5.28 -2.74
CA PRO A 28 1.59 5.04 -4.04
C PRO A 28 2.20 6.00 -5.08
N ILE A 29 2.25 5.54 -6.33
CA ILE A 29 2.62 6.37 -7.47
C ILE A 29 1.60 7.52 -7.57
N LYS A 30 2.10 8.76 -7.62
CA LYS A 30 1.31 10.01 -7.50
C LYS A 30 0.11 10.11 -8.46
N ASP A 31 0.18 9.44 -9.60
CA ASP A 31 -0.84 9.52 -10.65
C ASP A 31 -1.96 8.47 -10.52
N GLY A 32 -1.90 7.57 -9.53
CA GLY A 32 -2.91 6.51 -9.35
C GLY A 32 -2.97 5.48 -10.50
N MET A 33 -2.17 5.65 -11.54
CA MET A 33 -2.05 4.72 -12.66
C MET A 33 -1.28 3.47 -12.25
N LEU A 34 -1.85 2.31 -12.62
CA LEU A 34 -1.17 1.03 -12.57
C LEU A 34 -0.02 1.05 -13.58
N LYS A 35 1.21 0.86 -13.11
CA LYS A 35 2.37 0.65 -13.96
C LYS A 35 2.61 -0.83 -14.18
N GLU A 36 2.95 -1.18 -15.41
CA GLU A 36 3.44 -2.51 -15.74
C GLU A 36 4.90 -2.64 -15.31
N VAL A 37 5.20 -3.66 -14.51
CA VAL A 37 6.54 -3.94 -13.99
C VAL A 37 6.87 -5.41 -14.20
N GLN A 38 8.10 -5.68 -14.64
CA GLN A 38 8.65 -7.03 -14.69
C GLN A 38 9.39 -7.36 -13.39
N CYS A 39 8.99 -8.44 -12.72
CA CYS A 39 9.62 -8.91 -11.49
C CYS A 39 11.07 -9.37 -11.74
N LYS A 40 12.04 -8.81 -11.02
CA LYS A 40 13.45 -9.25 -11.09
C LYS A 40 13.71 -10.67 -10.55
N GLY A 41 12.81 -11.20 -9.71
CA GLY A 41 12.96 -12.53 -9.10
C GLY A 41 12.42 -13.68 -9.95
N CYS A 42 11.26 -13.50 -10.59
CA CYS A 42 10.58 -14.58 -11.33
C CYS A 42 10.26 -14.23 -12.79
N GLY A 43 10.58 -13.03 -13.26
CA GLY A 43 10.36 -12.58 -14.63
C GLY A 43 8.89 -12.27 -14.99
N LYS A 44 7.93 -12.52 -14.08
CA LYS A 44 6.51 -12.24 -14.32
C LYS A 44 6.26 -10.74 -14.48
N ILE A 45 5.39 -10.40 -15.42
CA ILE A 45 4.88 -9.04 -15.63
C ILE A 45 3.60 -8.87 -14.80
N PHE A 46 3.51 -7.77 -14.03
CA PHE A 46 2.36 -7.45 -13.21
C PHE A 46 2.09 -5.95 -13.18
N LEU A 47 0.84 -5.58 -12.92
CA LEU A 47 0.40 -4.20 -12.77
C LEU A 47 0.44 -3.80 -11.29
N THR A 48 1.05 -2.66 -10.98
CA THR A 48 1.18 -2.16 -9.61
C THR A 48 1.11 -0.64 -9.57
N ASN A 49 0.49 -0.09 -8.54
CA ASN A 49 0.49 1.33 -8.23
C ASN A 49 1.55 1.69 -7.15
N PHE A 50 2.44 0.77 -6.83
CA PHE A 50 3.54 0.95 -5.89
C PHE A 50 4.89 0.86 -6.61
N GLU A 51 5.86 1.64 -6.14
CA GLU A 51 7.25 1.54 -6.58
C GLU A 51 7.87 0.24 -6.04
N THR A 52 7.94 -0.77 -6.89
CA THR A 52 8.53 -2.07 -6.56
C THR A 52 9.13 -2.72 -7.78
N GLU A 53 10.18 -3.50 -7.59
CA GLU A 53 10.87 -4.27 -8.63
C GLU A 53 10.55 -5.77 -8.56
N TYR A 54 9.72 -6.17 -7.58
CA TYR A 54 9.43 -7.56 -7.26
C TYR A 54 7.94 -7.78 -7.09
N CYS A 55 7.45 -8.93 -7.56
CA CYS A 55 6.07 -9.34 -7.30
C CYS A 55 5.86 -9.64 -5.81
N TYR A 56 4.59 -9.75 -5.40
CA TYR A 56 4.20 -10.04 -4.02
C TYR A 56 4.90 -11.29 -3.44
N ASP A 57 4.95 -12.38 -4.22
CA ASP A 57 5.58 -13.63 -3.79
C ASP A 57 7.08 -13.48 -3.56
N CYS A 58 7.79 -12.84 -4.49
CA CYS A 58 9.24 -12.62 -4.36
C CYS A 58 9.56 -11.66 -3.22
N ARG A 59 8.76 -10.60 -3.03
CA ARG A 59 8.92 -9.66 -1.92
C ARG A 59 8.74 -10.33 -0.57
N LYS A 60 7.79 -11.27 -0.44
CA LYS A 60 7.57 -12.03 0.79
C LYS A 60 8.76 -12.94 1.13
N ASN A 61 9.36 -13.57 0.12
CA ASN A 61 10.51 -14.46 0.31
C ASN A 61 11.83 -13.75 0.63
N MET A 62 11.93 -12.42 0.40
CA MET A 62 13.13 -11.64 0.73
C MET A 62 13.18 -11.12 2.17
N LYS A 63 12.09 -11.23 2.95
CA LYS A 63 12.08 -10.89 4.38
C LYS A 63 12.49 -12.09 5.25
N GLY A 64 13.62 -12.71 4.88
CA GLY A 64 14.29 -13.75 5.66
C GLY A 64 15.18 -13.15 6.74
#